data_AF-A0AAD6Z7Y8-F1
#
_entry.id   AF-A0AAD6Z7Y8-F1
#
_cell.length_a   1.000
_cell.length_b   1.000
_cell.length_c   1.000
_cell.angle_alpha   90.00
_cell.angle_beta   90.00
_cell.angle_gamma   90.00
#
_symmetry.space_group_name_H-M   'P 1'
#
loop_
_entity.id
_entity.type
_entity.pdbx_description
1 polymer ?
#
loop_
_entity_poly.entity_id
_entity_poly.type
_entity_poly.pdbx_seq_one_letter_code
_entity_poly.pdbx_strand_id
1 'polypeptide(L)'
;MRADNRLVFHPYSWMDNERSPALRFFELETGPHDVLFSQISARDLVRLMQTCRCTYTLVKAICFNVPRLLSRFFGDATSVDDFRRMQGYTGAIISGSTALQFFNRLTWPNTDLDIYITRASAAIAVVFILENGYTFSPRDFQDRNVSLQLCEAVKDSPPGYRGKGIANVLDFYKDGTKIQLIIVKTTPMEVILHFHSTCVMNIITHDAAFSLYPWSTFVTKETLAVDPVGAWEDDLTGRELKEDARQKYADRGWTIIRSPSASGKSELGVRMVRSVGDRFTWTIFLPPVYDETTDAGSTKYSWQLDCDAETTWPTLC
;
A
#
# COMPACT_ATOMS: atom_id res chain seq x y z
N MET A 1 14.04 -7.63 -34.78
CA MET A 1 13.65 -7.95 -33.39
C MET A 1 14.25 -6.90 -32.46
N ARG A 2 13.46 -5.90 -32.05
CA ARG A 2 13.90 -4.94 -31.02
C ARG A 2 13.51 -5.55 -29.68
N ALA A 3 14.49 -5.81 -28.81
CA ALA A 3 14.23 -6.19 -27.42
C ALA A 3 13.43 -5.06 -26.78
N ASP A 4 12.19 -5.35 -26.37
CA ASP A 4 11.41 -4.43 -25.56
C ASP A 4 12.08 -4.34 -24.19
N ASN A 5 12.90 -3.30 -23.99
CA ASN A 5 13.70 -3.06 -22.78
C ASN A 5 12.85 -2.63 -21.56
N ARG A 6 11.55 -2.96 -21.56
CA ARG A 6 10.61 -2.64 -20.49
C ARG A 6 10.77 -3.64 -19.36
N LEU A 7 11.04 -3.13 -18.16
CA LEU A 7 11.01 -3.92 -16.95
C LEU A 7 9.55 -4.23 -16.61
N VAL A 8 9.19 -5.50 -16.73
CA VAL A 8 7.88 -6.02 -16.36
C VAL A 8 7.96 -6.41 -14.88
N PHE A 9 7.14 -5.78 -14.03
CA PHE A 9 7.07 -6.07 -12.60
C PHE A 9 6.09 -7.21 -12.26
N HIS A 10 5.57 -7.90 -13.28
CA HIS A 10 4.62 -8.99 -13.10
C HIS A 10 5.34 -10.27 -12.60
N PRO A 11 4.80 -10.98 -11.59
CA PRO A 11 5.28 -12.31 -11.24
C PRO A 11 4.99 -13.27 -12.40
N TYR A 12 6.01 -13.93 -12.95
CA TYR A 12 5.73 -14.99 -13.92
C TYR A 12 4.92 -16.09 -13.23
N SER A 13 3.97 -16.73 -13.94
CA SER A 13 3.07 -17.76 -13.39
C SER A 13 3.79 -18.95 -12.70
N TRP A 14 5.10 -19.09 -12.89
CA TRP A 14 5.92 -20.11 -12.22
C TRP A 14 6.56 -19.65 -10.89
N MET A 15 6.46 -18.36 -10.52
CA MET A 15 7.02 -17.79 -9.30
C MET A 15 6.20 -18.10 -8.04
N ASP A 16 4.94 -18.54 -8.20
CA ASP A 16 3.98 -18.76 -7.11
C ASP A 16 3.85 -20.24 -6.66
N ASN A 17 4.65 -21.15 -7.23
CA ASN A 17 4.59 -22.56 -6.86
C ASN A 17 5.62 -22.86 -5.74
N GLU A 18 5.17 -22.70 -4.49
CA GLU A 18 5.95 -22.98 -3.29
C GLU A 18 6.23 -24.47 -3.14
N ARG A 19 7.51 -24.84 -3.33
CA ARG A 19 8.23 -26.00 -2.76
C ARG A 19 9.61 -26.03 -3.43
N SER A 20 10.53 -25.18 -2.98
CA SER A 20 11.93 -25.27 -3.40
C SER A 20 12.82 -25.64 -2.19
N PRO A 21 13.58 -26.74 -2.26
CA PRO A 21 14.60 -27.10 -1.26
C PRO A 21 15.73 -26.06 -1.09
N ALA A 22 15.76 -25.02 -1.92
CA ALA A 22 16.79 -23.97 -1.93
C ALA A 22 16.86 -23.14 -0.63
N LEU A 23 15.81 -23.15 0.20
CA LEU A 23 15.84 -22.48 1.51
C LEU A 23 16.92 -23.07 2.44
N ARG A 24 17.31 -24.34 2.29
CA ARG A 24 18.38 -24.96 3.09
C ARG A 24 19.80 -24.52 2.69
N PHE A 25 19.98 -23.96 1.48
CA PHE A 25 21.29 -23.46 1.03
C PHE A 25 21.60 -22.05 1.55
N PHE A 26 20.60 -21.35 2.11
CA PHE A 26 20.71 -20.00 2.66
C PHE A 26 20.26 -19.93 4.12
N GLU A 27 20.44 -21.00 4.90
CA GLU A 27 20.57 -20.92 6.38
C GLU A 27 21.90 -20.22 6.77
N LEU A 28 22.27 -19.20 6.01
CA LEU A 28 23.39 -18.31 6.22
C LEU A 28 22.79 -17.07 6.86
N GLU A 29 23.44 -16.60 7.93
CA GLU A 29 23.17 -15.34 8.63
C GLU A 29 22.56 -14.29 7.68
N THR A 30 21.41 -13.71 8.01
CA THR A 30 20.77 -12.73 7.11
C THR A 30 21.62 -11.46 6.92
N GLY A 31 22.61 -11.24 7.79
CA GLY A 31 23.46 -10.05 7.86
C GLY A 31 24.17 -9.67 6.56
N PRO A 32 24.97 -10.55 5.92
CA PRO A 32 25.66 -10.21 4.67
C PRO A 32 24.70 -9.90 3.51
N HIS A 33 23.56 -10.58 3.45
CA HIS A 33 22.54 -10.36 2.43
C HIS A 33 21.76 -9.07 2.65
N ASP A 34 21.42 -8.71 3.89
CA ASP A 34 20.81 -7.42 4.25
C ASP A 34 21.70 -6.26 3.78
N VAL A 35 23.02 -6.33 4.04
CA VAL A 35 23.98 -5.31 3.60
C VAL A 35 24.05 -5.24 2.07
N LEU A 36 24.21 -6.37 1.39
CA LEU A 36 24.29 -6.40 -0.07
C LEU A 36 23.04 -5.80 -0.71
N PHE A 37 21.85 -6.26 -0.32
CA PHE A 37 20.60 -5.83 -0.95
C PHE A 37 20.22 -4.38 -0.62
N SER A 38 20.72 -3.83 0.49
CA SER A 38 20.58 -2.40 0.80
C SER A 38 21.28 -1.49 -0.23
N GLN A 39 22.33 -1.98 -0.89
CA GLN A 39 23.11 -1.22 -1.87
C GLN A 39 22.59 -1.39 -3.31
N ILE A 40 21.68 -2.34 -3.55
CA ILE A 40 21.14 -2.61 -4.88
C ILE A 40 19.94 -1.70 -5.14
N SER A 41 19.91 -1.05 -6.31
CA SER A 41 18.78 -0.22 -6.74
C SER A 41 17.47 -1.03 -6.83
N ALA A 42 16.30 -0.40 -6.71
CA ALA A 42 15.03 -1.12 -6.90
C ALA A 42 14.95 -1.82 -8.26
N ARG A 43 15.46 -1.17 -9.31
CA ARG A 43 15.56 -1.70 -10.67
C ARG A 43 16.38 -2.99 -10.74
N ASP A 44 17.58 -2.96 -10.20
CA ASP A 44 18.50 -4.10 -10.30
C ASP A 44 18.10 -5.22 -9.36
N LEU A 45 17.44 -4.90 -8.24
CA LEU A 45 16.87 -5.91 -7.36
C LEU A 45 15.75 -6.69 -8.06
N VAL A 46 14.86 -6.02 -8.78
CA VAL A 46 13.80 -6.69 -9.56
C VAL A 46 14.40 -7.56 -10.66
N ARG A 47 15.45 -7.09 -11.35
CA ARG A 47 16.19 -7.92 -12.32
C ARG A 47 16.82 -9.14 -11.66
N LEU A 48 17.40 -8.96 -10.49
CA LEU A 48 18.03 -10.02 -9.72
C LEU A 48 16.99 -11.08 -9.32
N MET A 49 15.81 -10.66 -8.86
CA MET A 49 14.66 -11.53 -8.58
C MET A 49 14.18 -12.32 -9.81
N GLN A 50 14.41 -11.83 -11.03
CA GLN A 50 14.01 -12.50 -12.27
C GLN A 50 15.03 -13.54 -12.75
N THR A 51 16.21 -13.63 -12.14
CA THR A 51 17.26 -14.54 -12.61
C THR A 51 16.99 -16.00 -12.24
N CYS A 52 16.55 -16.28 -11.00
CA CYS A 52 16.19 -17.62 -10.56
C CYS A 52 15.24 -17.60 -9.34
N ARG A 53 14.58 -18.74 -9.08
CA ARG A 53 13.67 -18.92 -7.93
C ARG A 53 14.36 -18.70 -6.58
N CYS A 54 15.60 -19.17 -6.42
CA CYS A 54 16.32 -19.04 -5.15
C CYS A 54 16.53 -17.58 -4.78
N THR A 55 16.98 -16.78 -5.75
CA THR A 55 17.21 -15.36 -5.58
C THR A 55 15.90 -14.60 -5.39
N TYR A 56 14.85 -14.95 -6.12
CA TYR A 56 13.51 -14.43 -5.88
C TYR A 56 13.07 -14.63 -4.42
N THR A 57 13.11 -15.86 -3.93
CA THR A 57 12.71 -16.21 -2.55
C THR A 57 13.58 -15.49 -1.51
N LEU A 58 14.89 -15.47 -1.71
CA LEU A 58 15.84 -14.83 -0.79
C LEU A 58 15.61 -13.31 -0.71
N VAL A 59 15.54 -12.64 -1.86
CA VAL A 59 15.28 -11.20 -1.91
C VAL A 59 13.92 -10.88 -1.28
N LYS A 60 12.88 -11.64 -1.60
CA LYS A 60 11.55 -11.47 -1.03
C LYS A 60 11.56 -11.56 0.50
N ALA A 61 12.18 -12.60 1.06
CA ALA A 61 12.25 -12.84 2.50
C ALA A 61 13.03 -11.76 3.26
N ILE A 62 14.09 -11.21 2.64
CA ILE A 62 15.00 -10.25 3.27
C ILE A 62 14.50 -8.80 3.09
N CYS A 63 14.13 -8.43 1.87
CA CYS A 63 13.82 -7.05 1.50
C CYS A 63 12.36 -6.66 1.73
N PHE A 64 11.43 -7.62 1.67
CA PHE A 64 10.00 -7.36 1.62
C PHE A 64 9.27 -8.13 2.75
N ASN A 65 9.79 -7.96 3.96
CA ASN A 65 9.34 -8.67 5.15
C ASN A 65 8.27 -7.86 5.91
N VAL A 66 7.00 -8.17 5.67
CA VAL A 66 5.87 -7.52 6.36
C VAL A 66 5.88 -7.77 7.88
N PRO A 67 6.17 -8.99 8.39
CA PRO A 67 6.31 -9.18 9.83
C PRO A 67 7.33 -8.26 10.50
N ARG A 68 8.51 -8.07 9.88
CA ARG A 68 9.54 -7.14 10.35
C ARG A 68 9.06 -5.68 10.34
N LEU A 69 8.23 -5.30 9.36
CA LEU A 69 7.62 -3.97 9.31
C LEU A 69 6.62 -3.77 10.46
N LEU A 70 5.74 -4.75 10.67
CA LEU A 70 4.64 -4.67 11.62
C LEU A 70 5.06 -4.88 13.08
N SER A 71 6.15 -5.60 13.33
CA SER A 71 6.68 -5.79 14.69
C SER A 71 7.07 -4.48 15.36
N ARG A 72 7.35 -3.42 14.59
CA ARG A 72 7.57 -2.05 15.10
C ARG A 72 6.32 -1.47 15.80
N PHE A 73 5.13 -1.94 15.45
CA PHE A 73 3.86 -1.45 15.97
C PHE A 73 3.23 -2.42 16.98
N PHE A 74 3.38 -3.72 16.74
CA PHE A 74 2.71 -4.76 17.53
C PHE A 74 3.67 -5.56 18.43
N GLY A 75 4.99 -5.44 18.24
CA GLY A 75 6.01 -6.06 19.08
C GLY A 75 6.22 -7.54 18.75
N ASP A 76 5.25 -8.39 19.06
CA ASP A 76 5.37 -9.84 18.94
C ASP A 76 4.75 -10.41 17.65
N ALA A 77 5.16 -11.63 17.29
CA ALA A 77 4.73 -12.30 16.05
C ALA A 77 3.24 -12.66 16.04
N THR A 78 2.66 -13.02 17.20
CA THR A 78 1.24 -13.37 17.31
C THR A 78 0.38 -12.17 16.99
N SER A 79 0.67 -11.02 17.60
CA SER A 79 -0.04 -9.77 17.33
C SER A 79 0.10 -9.31 15.88
N VAL A 80 1.27 -9.54 15.26
CA VAL A 80 1.48 -9.29 13.83
C VAL A 80 0.59 -10.18 12.96
N ASP A 81 0.52 -11.48 13.26
CA ASP A 81 -0.33 -12.41 12.52
C ASP A 81 -1.81 -12.11 12.72
N ASP A 82 -2.23 -11.79 13.94
CA ASP A 82 -3.61 -11.40 14.26
C ASP A 82 -4.00 -10.10 13.53
N PHE A 83 -3.08 -9.14 13.41
CA PHE A 83 -3.31 -7.96 12.57
C PHE A 83 -3.54 -8.36 11.11
N ARG A 84 -2.71 -9.25 10.53
CA ARG A 84 -2.87 -9.67 9.14
C ARG A 84 -4.14 -10.51 8.93
N ARG A 85 -4.57 -11.31 9.91
CA ARG A 85 -5.88 -11.98 9.90
C ARG A 85 -7.02 -10.97 9.92
N MET A 86 -6.91 -9.94 10.75
CA MET A 86 -7.85 -8.82 10.77
C MET A 86 -7.90 -8.12 9.40
N GLN A 87 -6.76 -7.88 8.75
CA GLN A 87 -6.74 -7.36 7.37
C GLN A 87 -7.52 -8.25 6.40
N GLY A 88 -7.32 -9.57 6.45
CA GLY A 88 -8.02 -10.53 5.58
C GLY A 88 -9.53 -10.55 5.82
N TYR A 89 -9.95 -10.50 7.09
CA TYR A 89 -11.36 -10.52 7.46
C TYR A 89 -12.09 -9.20 7.14
N THR A 90 -11.41 -8.07 7.31
CA THR A 90 -12.03 -6.74 7.21
C THR A 90 -11.81 -6.03 5.87
N GLY A 91 -10.87 -6.52 5.06
CA GLY A 91 -10.37 -5.80 3.90
C GLY A 91 -9.54 -4.57 4.25
N ALA A 92 -9.06 -4.44 5.50
CA ALA A 92 -8.20 -3.33 5.91
C ALA A 92 -6.84 -3.37 5.19
N ILE A 93 -6.39 -2.22 4.71
CA ILE A 93 -5.12 -2.10 3.98
C ILE A 93 -4.23 -1.02 4.59
N ILE A 94 -2.93 -1.27 4.54
CA ILE A 94 -1.92 -0.26 4.91
C ILE A 94 -1.57 0.54 3.66
N SER A 95 -1.41 1.85 3.78
CA SER A 95 -0.96 2.69 2.67
C SER A 95 -0.04 3.82 3.15
N GLY A 96 0.06 4.90 2.39
CA GLY A 96 0.81 6.09 2.74
C GLY A 96 2.31 5.85 2.88
N SER A 97 2.91 6.50 3.87
CA SER A 97 4.36 6.51 4.02
C SER A 97 4.94 5.19 4.52
N THR A 98 4.13 4.35 5.20
CA THR A 98 4.54 3.00 5.61
C THR A 98 4.63 2.06 4.42
N ALA A 99 3.62 2.04 3.54
CA ALA A 99 3.70 1.23 2.32
C ALA A 99 4.81 1.71 1.37
N LEU A 100 5.04 3.02 1.26
CA LEU A 100 6.16 3.56 0.50
C LEU A 100 7.52 3.08 1.03
N GLN A 101 7.72 3.08 2.35
CA GLN A 101 8.96 2.57 2.98
C GLN A 101 9.20 1.11 2.67
N PHE A 102 8.16 0.28 2.74
CA PHE A 102 8.25 -1.14 2.45
C PHE A 102 8.83 -1.40 1.06
N PHE A 103 8.29 -0.76 0.02
CA PHE A 103 8.80 -0.92 -1.34
C PHE A 103 10.16 -0.25 -1.56
N ASN A 104 10.38 0.91 -0.94
CA ASN A 104 11.62 1.66 -1.07
C ASN A 104 12.77 1.06 -0.25
N ARG A 105 12.49 0.09 0.63
CA ARG A 105 13.45 -0.54 1.55
C ARG A 105 14.20 0.47 2.43
N LEU A 106 13.52 1.55 2.81
CA LEU A 106 14.05 2.58 3.70
C LEU A 106 13.26 2.62 5.00
N THR A 107 13.93 3.01 6.08
CA THR A 107 13.31 3.27 7.38
C THR A 107 13.43 4.75 7.71
N TRP A 108 12.29 5.41 7.80
CA TRP A 108 12.16 6.74 8.37
C TRP A 108 11.72 6.60 9.84
N PRO A 109 12.46 7.22 10.79
CA PRO A 109 12.04 7.24 12.18
C PRO A 109 10.69 7.94 12.31
N ASN A 110 9.92 7.57 13.34
CA ASN A 110 8.64 8.21 13.70
C ASN A 110 7.62 8.23 12.54
N THR A 111 7.54 7.14 11.77
CA THR A 111 6.50 7.00 10.74
C THR A 111 5.27 6.32 11.34
N ASP A 112 4.12 6.95 11.12
CA ASP A 112 2.81 6.42 11.46
C ASP A 112 2.43 5.18 10.63
N LEU A 113 1.67 4.27 11.23
CA LEU A 113 0.99 3.20 10.51
C LEU A 113 -0.40 3.67 10.07
N ASP A 114 -0.56 3.95 8.78
CA ASP A 114 -1.84 4.37 8.19
C ASP A 114 -2.64 3.14 7.75
N ILE A 115 -3.76 2.87 8.44
CA ILE A 115 -4.68 1.76 8.15
C ILE A 115 -5.97 2.31 7.57
N TYR A 116 -6.34 1.89 6.37
CA TYR A 116 -7.58 2.27 5.70
C TYR A 116 -8.58 1.13 5.80
N ILE A 117 -9.77 1.41 6.33
CA ILE A 117 -10.80 0.41 6.58
C ILE A 117 -12.19 0.97 6.28
N THR A 118 -13.11 0.11 5.87
CA THR A 118 -14.52 0.48 5.72
C THR A 118 -15.15 0.70 7.09
N ARG A 119 -16.20 1.52 7.12
CA ARG A 119 -16.94 1.77 8.35
C ARG A 119 -17.49 0.51 9.01
N ALA A 120 -18.01 -0.43 8.22
CA ALA A 120 -18.64 -1.65 8.72
C ALA A 120 -17.69 -2.49 9.58
N SER A 121 -16.39 -2.43 9.29
CA SER A 121 -15.37 -3.23 9.98
C SER A 121 -14.50 -2.42 10.95
N ALA A 122 -14.69 -1.10 11.04
CA ALA A 122 -13.85 -0.20 11.83
C ALA A 122 -13.79 -0.59 13.32
N ALA A 123 -14.91 -1.05 13.90
CA ALA A 123 -14.97 -1.47 15.29
C ALA A 123 -13.99 -2.61 15.62
N ILE A 124 -13.79 -3.55 14.69
CA ILE A 124 -12.87 -4.68 14.85
C ILE A 124 -11.43 -4.17 14.96
N ALA A 125 -11.03 -3.27 14.07
CA ALA A 125 -9.71 -2.67 14.09
C ALA A 125 -9.47 -1.84 15.36
N VAL A 126 -10.48 -1.08 15.83
CA VAL A 126 -10.37 -0.32 17.07
C VAL A 126 -10.14 -1.25 18.27
N VAL A 127 -10.92 -2.32 18.41
CA VAL A 127 -10.73 -3.30 19.50
C VAL A 127 -9.33 -3.89 19.45
N PHE A 128 -8.91 -4.38 18.29
CA PHE A 128 -7.56 -4.93 18.10
C PHE A 128 -6.45 -3.95 18.50
N ILE A 129 -6.54 -2.69 18.07
CA ILE A 129 -5.54 -1.65 18.36
C ILE A 129 -5.47 -1.38 19.87
N LEU A 130 -6.62 -1.27 20.54
CA LEU A 130 -6.70 -1.04 21.98
C LEU A 130 -6.15 -2.24 22.79
N GLU A 131 -6.47 -3.47 22.39
CA GLU A 131 -5.95 -4.70 23.01
C GLU A 131 -4.42 -4.82 22.86
N ASN A 132 -3.86 -4.21 21.80
CA ASN A 132 -2.42 -4.10 21.56
C ASN A 132 -1.73 -2.94 22.32
N GLY A 133 -2.41 -2.38 23.33
CA GLY A 133 -1.87 -1.40 24.27
C GLY A 133 -1.85 0.04 23.76
N TYR A 134 -2.50 0.33 22.64
CA TYR A 134 -2.62 1.70 22.16
C TYR A 134 -3.76 2.43 22.87
N THR A 135 -3.61 3.74 23.04
CA THR A 135 -4.66 4.62 23.57
C THR A 135 -5.17 5.55 22.47
N PHE A 136 -6.50 5.70 22.38
CA PHE A 136 -7.12 6.67 21.49
C PHE A 136 -6.78 8.10 21.91
N SER A 137 -6.36 8.91 20.95
CA SER A 137 -6.07 10.34 21.12
C SER A 137 -7.03 11.13 20.23
N PRO A 138 -8.12 11.69 20.79
CA PRO A 138 -9.09 12.45 20.03
C PRO A 138 -8.49 13.75 19.52
N ARG A 139 -8.87 14.13 18.30
CA ARG A 139 -8.64 15.48 17.76
C ARG A 139 -9.57 16.48 18.44
N ASP A 140 -9.26 17.77 18.34
CA ASP A 140 -10.00 18.85 19.01
C ASP A 140 -11.52 18.85 18.76
N PHE A 141 -11.95 18.33 17.60
CA PHE A 141 -13.35 18.25 17.19
C PHE A 141 -14.00 16.88 17.44
N GLN A 142 -13.28 15.92 18.03
CA GLN A 142 -13.76 14.55 18.28
C GLN A 142 -14.13 14.37 19.75
N ASP A 143 -15.15 13.55 20.00
CA ASP A 143 -15.46 13.06 21.34
C ASP A 143 -14.31 12.19 21.86
N ARG A 144 -14.07 12.23 23.17
CA ARG A 144 -13.03 11.44 23.84
C ARG A 144 -13.35 9.94 23.86
N ASN A 145 -14.62 9.58 23.72
CA ASN A 145 -15.07 8.21 23.65
C ASN A 145 -15.00 7.69 22.20
N VAL A 146 -14.05 6.80 21.94
CA VAL A 146 -13.85 6.19 20.62
C VAL A 146 -15.10 5.45 20.11
N SER A 147 -15.92 4.88 20.99
CA SER A 147 -17.16 4.21 20.61
C SER A 147 -18.18 5.19 20.04
N LEU A 148 -18.23 6.43 20.55
CA LEU A 148 -19.05 7.49 19.97
C LEU A 148 -18.51 7.87 18.59
N GLN A 149 -17.19 7.93 18.41
CA GLN A 149 -16.58 8.23 17.10
C GLN A 149 -16.87 7.18 16.02
N LEU A 150 -17.03 5.90 16.39
CA LEU A 150 -17.47 4.84 15.47
C LEU A 150 -18.95 5.02 15.06
N CYS A 151 -19.79 5.46 16.00
CA CYS A 151 -21.19 5.78 15.74
C CYS A 151 -21.37 7.06 14.93
N GLU A 152 -20.53 8.07 15.15
CA GLU A 152 -20.60 9.42 14.57
C GLU A 152 -19.99 9.57 13.18
N ALA A 153 -19.28 8.55 12.67
CA ALA A 153 -18.75 8.51 11.31
C ALA A 153 -19.82 8.64 10.18
N VAL A 154 -21.05 9.03 10.53
CA VAL A 154 -22.20 9.32 9.65
C VAL A 154 -22.21 10.77 9.19
N LYS A 155 -21.67 11.75 9.94
CA LYS A 155 -22.21 13.11 9.82
C LYS A 155 -21.45 14.13 8.97
N ASP A 156 -20.14 14.04 8.76
CA ASP A 156 -19.42 14.83 7.76
C ASP A 156 -17.96 14.36 7.65
N SER A 157 -17.28 14.63 6.53
CA SER A 157 -15.84 14.38 6.42
C SER A 157 -15.06 15.35 7.33
N PRO A 158 -13.99 14.90 8.02
CA PRO A 158 -13.19 15.79 8.86
C PRO A 158 -12.58 16.94 8.04
N PRO A 159 -12.31 18.11 8.67
CA PRO A 159 -11.63 19.22 8.01
C PRO A 159 -10.33 18.76 7.32
N GLY A 160 -10.09 19.22 6.08
CA GLY A 160 -8.95 18.78 5.24
C GLY A 160 -9.14 17.46 4.47
N TYR A 161 -10.26 16.75 4.71
CA TYR A 161 -10.60 15.49 4.05
C TYR A 161 -11.98 15.47 3.38
N ARG A 162 -12.65 16.63 3.32
CA ARG A 162 -13.87 16.81 2.51
C ARG A 162 -13.63 16.36 1.08
N GLY A 163 -14.57 15.59 0.51
CA GLY A 163 -14.47 15.10 -0.88
C GLY A 163 -13.49 13.95 -1.14
N LYS A 164 -12.74 13.45 -0.15
CA LYS A 164 -11.73 12.38 -0.34
C LYS A 164 -12.20 10.96 -0.04
N GLY A 165 -13.51 10.74 0.09
CA GLY A 165 -14.03 9.44 0.52
C GLY A 165 -13.69 9.06 1.98
N ILE A 166 -13.09 9.95 2.77
CA ILE A 166 -12.77 9.71 4.19
C ILE A 166 -13.95 10.14 5.07
N ALA A 167 -14.38 9.23 5.95
CA ALA A 167 -15.46 9.42 6.90
C ALA A 167 -14.95 9.89 8.27
N ASN A 168 -13.87 9.29 8.79
CA ASN A 168 -13.26 9.69 10.05
C ASN A 168 -11.77 9.29 10.08
N VAL A 169 -10.98 9.93 10.93
CA VAL A 169 -9.59 9.53 11.19
C VAL A 169 -9.39 9.45 12.70
N LEU A 170 -9.03 8.28 13.19
CA LEU A 170 -8.80 8.04 14.61
C LEU A 170 -7.31 7.84 14.84
N ASP A 171 -6.73 8.63 15.75
CA ASP A 171 -5.31 8.59 16.07
C ASP A 171 -5.11 7.78 17.37
N PHE A 172 -4.15 6.86 17.35
CA PHE A 172 -3.84 5.96 18.46
C PHE A 172 -2.34 6.00 18.76
N TYR A 173 -1.97 6.03 20.03
CA TYR A 173 -0.57 6.15 20.47
C TYR A 173 -0.17 5.07 21.48
N LYS A 174 1.08 4.59 21.35
CA LYS A 174 1.77 3.71 22.30
C LYS A 174 3.27 4.02 22.24
N ASP A 175 3.89 4.41 23.35
CA ASP A 175 5.34 4.63 23.46
C ASP A 175 5.96 5.49 22.33
N GLY A 176 5.28 6.56 21.94
CA GLY A 176 5.71 7.44 20.84
C GLY A 176 5.45 6.89 19.43
N THR A 177 4.97 5.66 19.30
CA THR A 177 4.49 5.06 18.05
C THR A 177 3.03 5.43 17.82
N LYS A 178 2.68 5.74 16.57
CA LYS A 178 1.35 6.17 16.17
C LYS A 178 0.74 5.23 15.14
N ILE A 179 -0.53 4.87 15.36
CA ILE A 179 -1.39 4.22 14.38
C ILE A 179 -2.50 5.23 14.03
N GLN A 180 -2.71 5.46 12.73
CA GLN A 180 -3.87 6.19 12.23
C GLN A 180 -4.84 5.20 11.61
N LEU A 181 -6.08 5.15 12.12
CA LEU A 181 -7.17 4.39 11.53
C LEU A 181 -8.04 5.34 10.70
N ILE A 182 -7.93 5.24 9.38
CA ILE A 182 -8.69 6.03 8.41
C ILE A 182 -9.93 5.23 8.01
N ILE A 183 -11.08 5.68 8.50
CA ILE A 183 -12.38 5.10 8.18
C ILE A 183 -12.87 5.74 6.89
N VAL A 184 -13.18 4.92 5.88
CA VAL A 184 -13.60 5.38 4.55
C VAL A 184 -15.10 5.18 4.33
N LYS A 185 -15.68 5.98 3.43
CA LYS A 185 -17.11 5.98 3.08
C LYS A 185 -17.50 4.79 2.21
N THR A 186 -16.61 4.38 1.30
CA THR A 186 -16.88 3.41 0.23
C THR A 186 -15.82 2.31 0.23
N THR A 187 -14.67 2.56 -0.40
CA THR A 187 -13.55 1.61 -0.49
C THR A 187 -12.24 2.30 -0.14
N PRO A 188 -11.29 1.61 0.52
CA PRO A 188 -9.96 2.15 0.76
C PRO A 188 -9.26 2.62 -0.52
N MET A 189 -9.44 1.88 -1.62
CA MET A 189 -8.83 2.20 -2.91
C MET A 189 -9.29 3.53 -3.49
N GLU A 190 -10.55 3.91 -3.32
CA GLU A 190 -11.03 5.23 -3.74
C GLU A 190 -10.18 6.32 -3.09
N VAL A 191 -9.98 6.25 -1.78
CA VAL A 191 -9.19 7.25 -1.04
C VAL A 191 -7.74 7.30 -1.52
N ILE A 192 -7.12 6.14 -1.74
CA ILE A 192 -5.71 6.05 -2.15
C ILE A 192 -5.50 6.60 -3.56
N LEU A 193 -6.42 6.35 -4.48
CA LEU A 193 -6.36 6.92 -5.84
C LEU A 193 -6.54 8.44 -5.85
N HIS A 194 -7.09 9.02 -4.77
CA HIS A 194 -7.23 10.46 -4.56
C HIS A 194 -6.09 11.09 -3.73
N PHE A 195 -5.00 10.35 -3.45
CA PHE A 195 -3.81 10.93 -2.81
C PHE A 195 -3.22 12.07 -3.64
N HIS A 196 -2.59 13.02 -2.97
CA HIS A 196 -2.01 14.23 -3.58
C HIS A 196 -0.86 13.95 -4.57
N SER A 197 -0.29 12.74 -4.53
CA SER A 197 0.91 12.34 -5.26
C SER A 197 0.91 10.84 -5.56
N THR A 198 1.38 10.44 -6.74
CA THR A 198 1.41 9.02 -7.12
C THR A 198 2.44 8.19 -6.36
N CYS A 199 3.52 8.79 -5.84
CA CYS A 199 4.55 8.06 -5.10
C CYS A 199 4.04 7.39 -3.81
N VAL A 200 2.91 7.84 -3.26
CA VAL A 200 2.30 7.27 -2.06
C VAL A 200 1.15 6.30 -2.35
N MET A 201 0.84 6.05 -3.63
CA MET A 201 -0.19 5.10 -4.05
C MET A 201 0.37 3.67 -4.04
N ASN A 202 0.80 3.24 -2.86
CA ASN A 202 1.24 1.88 -2.57
C ASN A 202 0.38 1.33 -1.45
N ILE A 203 0.08 0.03 -1.49
CA ILE A 203 -0.77 -0.63 -0.51
C ILE A 203 -0.14 -1.93 -0.04
N ILE A 204 -0.44 -2.32 1.19
CA ILE A 204 -0.11 -3.64 1.74
C ILE A 204 -1.41 -4.21 2.31
N THR A 205 -1.84 -5.32 1.71
CA THR A 205 -3.02 -6.08 2.13
C THR A 205 -2.58 -7.31 2.94
N HIS A 206 -3.52 -8.17 3.32
CA HIS A 206 -3.20 -9.39 4.06
C HIS A 206 -2.31 -10.37 3.27
N ASP A 207 -2.41 -10.43 1.95
CA ASP A 207 -1.80 -11.46 1.09
C ASP A 207 -0.91 -10.90 -0.03
N ALA A 208 -0.94 -9.60 -0.27
CA ALA A 208 -0.08 -8.95 -1.26
C ALA A 208 0.20 -7.48 -0.94
N ALA A 209 1.37 -7.00 -1.35
CA ALA A 209 1.70 -5.59 -1.44
C ALA A 209 1.70 -5.14 -2.90
N PHE A 210 1.21 -3.93 -3.18
CA PHE A 210 1.13 -3.37 -4.52
C PHE A 210 1.70 -1.95 -4.56
N SER A 211 2.51 -1.66 -5.58
CA SER A 211 2.86 -0.30 -5.97
C SER A 211 2.30 -0.01 -7.36
N LEU A 212 1.48 1.04 -7.49
CA LEU A 212 0.78 1.34 -8.75
C LEU A 212 1.66 2.05 -9.79
N TYR A 213 2.72 2.72 -9.32
CA TYR A 213 3.66 3.51 -10.13
C TYR A 213 5.13 3.19 -9.78
N PRO A 214 5.56 1.92 -9.83
CA PRO A 214 6.83 1.48 -9.27
C PRO A 214 8.06 2.04 -10.00
N TRP A 215 8.04 2.14 -11.33
CA TRP A 215 9.16 2.69 -12.10
C TRP A 215 9.33 4.18 -11.80
N SER A 216 8.26 4.97 -11.94
CA SER A 216 8.34 6.39 -11.61
C SER A 216 8.74 6.61 -10.15
N THR A 217 8.17 5.84 -9.21
CA THR A 217 8.43 6.03 -7.77
C THR A 217 9.82 5.59 -7.34
N PHE A 218 10.31 4.43 -7.79
CA PHE A 218 11.53 3.83 -7.24
C PHE A 218 12.74 3.90 -8.18
N VAL A 219 12.52 4.12 -9.48
CA VAL A 219 13.60 4.16 -10.48
C VAL A 219 13.92 5.58 -10.91
N THR A 220 12.94 6.35 -11.38
CA THR A 220 13.18 7.74 -11.80
C THR A 220 13.04 8.75 -10.65
N LYS A 221 12.51 8.32 -9.50
CA LYS A 221 12.24 9.18 -8.33
C LYS A 221 11.35 10.38 -8.71
N GLU A 222 10.33 10.12 -9.52
CA GLU A 222 9.32 11.10 -9.94
C GLU A 222 7.98 10.80 -9.26
N THR A 223 7.21 11.85 -8.98
CA THR A 223 5.85 11.75 -8.46
C THR A 223 4.93 12.71 -9.17
N LEU A 224 3.83 12.22 -9.72
CA LEU A 224 2.83 13.07 -10.36
C LEU A 224 1.98 13.73 -9.29
N ALA A 225 1.92 15.05 -9.31
CA ALA A 225 0.96 15.83 -8.53
C ALA A 225 -0.46 15.50 -9.04
N VAL A 226 -1.29 15.01 -8.14
CA VAL A 226 -2.69 14.69 -8.44
C VAL A 226 -3.57 15.75 -7.81
N ASP A 227 -4.45 16.32 -8.62
CA ASP A 227 -5.48 17.26 -8.21
C ASP A 227 -6.84 16.70 -8.65
N PRO A 228 -7.48 15.87 -7.81
CA PRO A 228 -8.74 15.26 -8.18
C PRO A 228 -9.81 16.33 -8.35
N VAL A 229 -10.54 16.26 -9.48
CA VAL A 229 -11.61 17.19 -9.83
C VAL A 229 -12.74 17.06 -8.82
N GLY A 230 -13.20 18.18 -8.26
CA GLY A 230 -14.32 18.22 -7.29
C GLY A 230 -13.97 17.81 -5.85
N ALA A 231 -12.72 17.44 -5.56
CA ALA A 231 -12.32 17.04 -4.21
C ALA A 231 -12.13 18.23 -3.24
N TRP A 232 -12.33 19.47 -3.69
CA TRP A 232 -12.00 20.67 -2.92
C TRP A 232 -12.92 21.83 -3.31
N GLU A 233 -13.66 22.37 -2.36
CA GLU A 233 -14.03 23.78 -2.43
C GLU A 233 -12.72 24.59 -2.57
N ASP A 234 -12.72 25.62 -3.41
CA ASP A 234 -11.58 26.48 -3.79
C ASP A 234 -10.96 27.29 -2.62
N ASP A 235 -10.95 26.77 -1.39
CA ASP A 235 -10.30 27.44 -0.26
C ASP A 235 -8.76 27.34 -0.33
N LEU A 236 -8.08 28.36 0.21
CA LEU A 236 -6.62 28.48 0.18
C LEU A 236 -5.94 27.40 1.04
N THR A 237 -6.57 27.02 2.16
CA THR A 237 -6.04 26.09 3.16
C THR A 237 -5.89 24.66 2.61
N GLY A 238 -6.85 24.19 1.81
CA GLY A 238 -6.77 22.87 1.17
C GLY A 238 -5.63 22.76 0.16
N ARG A 239 -5.27 23.87 -0.51
CA ARG A 239 -4.14 23.92 -1.46
C ARG A 239 -2.79 23.92 -0.75
N GLU A 240 -2.65 24.71 0.31
CA GLU A 240 -1.43 24.77 1.12
C GLU A 240 -1.10 23.40 1.73
N LEU A 241 -2.09 22.73 2.33
CA LEU A 241 -1.90 21.38 2.90
C LEU A 241 -1.44 20.34 1.87
N LYS A 242 -1.88 20.44 0.62
CA LYS A 242 -1.42 19.56 -0.46
C LYS A 242 0.03 19.84 -0.81
N GLU A 243 0.39 21.10 -0.93
CA GLU A 243 1.75 21.46 -1.29
C GLU A 243 2.72 21.10 -0.18
N ASP A 244 2.35 21.28 1.09
CA ASP A 244 3.13 20.79 2.24
C ASP A 244 3.29 19.26 2.21
N ALA A 245 2.20 18.53 1.93
CA ALA A 245 2.24 17.08 1.80
C ALA A 245 3.11 16.61 0.63
N ARG A 246 3.14 17.37 -0.48
CA ARG A 246 4.03 17.11 -1.63
C ARG A 246 5.48 17.45 -1.28
N GLN A 247 5.71 18.58 -0.63
CA GLN A 247 7.03 19.06 -0.21
C GLN A 247 7.71 18.04 0.70
N LYS A 248 6.97 17.42 1.62
CA LYS A 248 7.45 16.29 2.43
C LYS A 248 8.11 15.18 1.60
N TYR A 249 7.58 14.84 0.43
CA TYR A 249 8.17 13.82 -0.45
C TYR A 249 9.25 14.39 -1.37
N ALA A 250 9.18 15.68 -1.72
CA ALA A 250 10.29 16.36 -2.39
C ALA A 250 11.56 16.37 -1.54
N ASP A 251 11.43 16.67 -0.24
CA ASP A 251 12.53 16.65 0.73
C ASP A 251 13.13 15.25 0.91
N ARG A 252 12.33 14.20 0.62
CA ARG A 252 12.78 12.80 0.62
C ARG A 252 13.37 12.35 -0.72
N GLY A 253 13.54 13.26 -1.68
CA GLY A 253 14.25 13.04 -2.94
C GLY A 253 13.37 12.74 -4.15
N TRP A 254 12.04 12.95 -4.08
CA TRP A 254 11.17 12.82 -5.25
C TRP A 254 11.02 14.13 -6.01
N THR A 255 11.17 14.10 -7.33
CA THR A 255 10.85 15.22 -8.19
C THR A 255 9.34 15.26 -8.44
N ILE A 256 8.69 16.36 -8.04
CA ILE A 256 7.26 16.58 -8.29
C ILE A 256 7.09 17.00 -9.75
N ILE A 257 6.32 16.21 -10.51
CA ILE A 257 5.92 16.54 -11.88
C ILE A 257 4.43 16.86 -11.92
N ARG A 258 4.02 17.78 -12.79
CA ARG A 258 2.59 18.13 -13.00
C ARG A 258 2.02 17.55 -14.29
N SER A 259 2.89 17.07 -15.18
CA SER A 259 2.49 16.49 -16.45
C SER A 259 3.46 15.37 -16.81
N PRO A 260 2.96 14.16 -17.12
CA PRO A 260 3.81 13.04 -17.44
C PRO A 260 4.42 13.19 -18.84
N SER A 261 5.63 12.64 -19.02
CA SER A 261 6.24 12.53 -20.34
C SER A 261 5.41 11.62 -21.25
N ALA A 262 5.08 12.08 -22.45
CA ALA A 262 4.36 11.29 -23.46
C ALA A 262 5.17 10.11 -24.04
N SER A 263 6.39 9.87 -23.55
CA SER A 263 7.29 8.83 -24.07
C SER A 263 6.82 7.39 -23.81
N GLY A 264 5.82 7.18 -22.94
CA GLY A 264 5.28 5.85 -22.61
C GLY A 264 6.32 4.90 -22.00
N LYS A 265 7.43 5.45 -21.47
CA LYS A 265 8.51 4.69 -20.82
C LYS A 265 8.25 4.39 -19.35
N SER A 266 7.24 5.04 -18.76
CA SER A 266 6.80 4.82 -17.38
C SER A 266 5.28 4.65 -17.32
N GLU A 267 4.80 4.21 -16.17
CA GLU A 267 3.40 4.01 -15.83
C GLU A 267 2.57 5.29 -15.94
N LEU A 268 3.22 6.45 -15.80
CA LEU A 268 2.57 7.76 -15.88
C LEU A 268 2.26 8.18 -17.33
N GLY A 269 3.00 7.65 -18.30
CA GLY A 269 2.89 8.04 -19.71
C GLY A 269 2.02 7.13 -20.57
N VAL A 270 1.36 6.12 -19.98
CA VAL A 270 0.51 5.18 -20.73
C VAL A 270 -0.93 5.70 -20.85
N ARG A 271 -1.45 5.68 -22.08
CA ARG A 271 -2.84 6.04 -22.40
C ARG A 271 -3.76 4.83 -22.34
N MET A 272 -3.90 4.23 -21.16
CA MET A 272 -4.82 3.11 -20.92
C MET A 272 -5.47 3.23 -19.55
N VAL A 273 -6.64 2.61 -19.39
CA VAL A 273 -7.21 2.34 -18.07
C VAL A 273 -6.28 1.37 -17.34
N ARG A 274 -5.91 1.73 -16.12
CA ARG A 274 -5.05 0.92 -15.24
C ARG A 274 -5.92 0.20 -14.23
N SER A 275 -5.50 -1.00 -13.82
CA SER A 275 -6.11 -1.75 -12.72
C SER A 275 -5.03 -2.23 -11.76
N VAL A 276 -5.39 -2.39 -10.48
CA VAL A 276 -4.47 -2.99 -9.51
C VAL A 276 -4.06 -4.38 -10.00
N GLY A 277 -2.76 -4.65 -10.01
CA GLY A 277 -2.21 -5.93 -10.47
C GLY A 277 -1.99 -6.04 -11.98
N ASP A 278 -2.25 -4.99 -12.75
CA ASP A 278 -1.86 -4.98 -14.17
C ASP A 278 -0.34 -5.05 -14.36
N ARG A 279 0.12 -5.18 -15.61
CA ARG A 279 1.55 -5.35 -15.96
C ARG A 279 2.49 -4.22 -15.50
N PHE A 280 1.93 -3.07 -15.10
CA PHE A 280 2.65 -1.90 -14.63
C PHE A 280 2.61 -1.78 -13.10
N THR A 281 1.78 -2.59 -12.44
CA THR A 281 1.76 -2.71 -10.99
C THR A 281 2.91 -3.60 -10.54
N TRP A 282 3.65 -3.18 -9.51
CA TRP A 282 4.59 -4.07 -8.83
C TRP A 282 3.87 -4.79 -7.71
N THR A 283 3.70 -6.10 -7.87
CA THR A 283 3.05 -6.98 -6.90
C THR A 283 4.08 -7.83 -6.17
N ILE A 284 3.99 -7.85 -4.84
CA ILE A 284 4.75 -8.76 -3.98
C ILE A 284 3.74 -9.57 -3.17
N PHE A 285 3.56 -10.84 -3.52
CA PHE A 285 2.73 -11.76 -2.73
C PHE A 285 3.34 -11.96 -1.35
N LEU A 286 2.53 -12.05 -0.31
CA LEU A 286 2.95 -12.23 1.07
C LEU A 286 2.68 -13.69 1.50
N PRO A 287 3.46 -14.23 2.46
CA PRO A 287 3.19 -15.56 3.00
C PRO A 287 1.77 -15.62 3.60
N PRO A 288 1.04 -16.74 3.47
CA PRO A 288 -0.27 -16.88 4.10
C PRO A 288 -0.17 -16.76 5.62
N VAL A 289 -1.26 -16.33 6.26
CA VAL A 289 -1.38 -16.20 7.72
C VAL A 289 -2.19 -17.37 8.32
N TYR A 290 -2.80 -18.17 7.44
CA TYR A 290 -3.58 -19.36 7.78
C TYR A 290 -2.69 -20.58 7.59
N ASP A 291 -2.75 -21.52 8.54
CA ASP A 291 -2.27 -22.88 8.29
C ASP A 291 -3.15 -23.50 7.19
N GLU A 292 -2.55 -23.94 6.09
CA GLU A 292 -3.24 -24.60 4.96
C GLU A 292 -3.93 -25.94 5.35
N THR A 293 -3.98 -26.31 6.63
CA THR A 293 -4.58 -27.57 7.10
C THR A 293 -6.08 -27.49 7.36
N THR A 294 -6.69 -26.30 7.32
CA THR A 294 -8.15 -26.15 7.48
C THR A 294 -8.73 -25.18 6.47
N ASP A 295 -8.72 -25.54 5.18
CA ASP A 295 -9.84 -25.29 4.26
C ASP A 295 -9.43 -25.61 2.82
N ALA A 296 -9.59 -26.87 2.45
CA ALA A 296 -9.64 -27.30 1.04
C ALA A 296 -10.93 -26.80 0.32
N GLY A 297 -11.59 -25.75 0.83
CA GLY A 297 -12.88 -25.25 0.34
C GLY A 297 -13.03 -23.72 0.32
N SER A 298 -12.02 -22.96 0.75
CA SER A 298 -12.07 -21.49 0.70
C SER A 298 -11.76 -21.02 -0.73
N THR A 299 -12.82 -20.72 -1.48
CA THR A 299 -12.76 -20.02 -2.77
C THR A 299 -11.85 -18.80 -2.65
N LYS A 300 -10.74 -18.80 -3.39
CA LYS A 300 -9.96 -17.60 -3.70
C LYS A 300 -10.93 -16.50 -4.09
N TYR A 301 -10.98 -15.40 -3.33
CA TYR A 301 -11.66 -14.18 -3.73
C TYR A 301 -10.84 -13.53 -4.86
N SER A 302 -10.89 -14.13 -6.05
CA SER A 302 -10.50 -13.45 -7.28
C SER A 302 -11.66 -12.56 -7.68
N TRP A 303 -11.50 -11.25 -7.53
CA TRP A 303 -12.36 -10.29 -8.20
C TRP A 303 -11.97 -10.28 -9.68
N GLN A 304 -12.73 -11.01 -10.49
CA GLN A 304 -12.69 -10.87 -11.93
C GLN A 304 -13.73 -9.80 -12.28
N LEU A 305 -13.28 -8.69 -12.87
CA LEU A 305 -14.21 -7.77 -13.51
C LEU A 305 -14.76 -8.50 -14.73
N ASP A 306 -15.98 -9.01 -14.66
CA ASP A 306 -16.71 -9.44 -15.84
C ASP A 306 -17.00 -8.18 -16.66
N CYS A 307 -16.13 -7.93 -17.63
CA CYS A 307 -16.44 -7.01 -18.71
C CYS A 307 -17.46 -7.74 -19.58
N ASP A 308 -18.75 -7.44 -19.41
CA ASP A 308 -19.78 -7.81 -20.38
C ASP A 308 -19.38 -7.23 -21.74
N ALA A 309 -18.80 -8.09 -22.57
CA ALA A 309 -18.43 -7.80 -23.93
C ALA A 309 -19.69 -7.85 -24.81
N GLU A 310 -20.68 -6.99 -24.54
CA GLU A 310 -21.84 -6.83 -25.41
C GLU A 310 -22.59 -5.52 -25.13
N THR A 311 -21.95 -4.38 -25.37
CA THR A 311 -22.68 -3.15 -25.72
C THR A 311 -21.93 -2.40 -26.80
N THR A 312 -22.40 -2.60 -28.03
CA THR A 312 -22.06 -1.83 -29.23
C THR A 312 -22.27 -0.33 -28.99
N TRP A 313 -21.21 0.46 -29.10
CA TRP A 313 -21.31 1.92 -29.20
C TRP A 313 -21.56 2.33 -30.66
N PRO A 314 -22.48 3.28 -30.93
CA PRO A 314 -22.79 3.71 -32.27
C PRO A 314 -21.66 4.57 -32.84
N THR A 315 -21.27 4.24 -34.06
CA THR A 315 -20.38 5.04 -34.91
C THR A 315 -21.11 6.33 -35.28
N LEU A 316 -20.53 7.47 -34.92
CA LEU A 316 -20.92 8.76 -35.49
C LEU A 316 -19.89 9.13 -36.56
N CYS A 317 -20.42 9.30 -37.77
CA CYS A 317 -19.78 9.96 -38.90
C CYS A 317 -19.37 11.40 -38.56
#